data_AF-A0A1J3FD53-F1
#
_entry.id   AF-A0A1J3FD53-F1
#
_cell.length_a   1.000
_cell.length_b   1.000
_cell.length_c   1.000
_cell.angle_alpha   90.00
_cell.angle_beta   90.00
_cell.angle_gamma   90.00
#
_symmetry.space_group_name_H-M   'P 1'
#
loop_
_entity.id
_entity.type
_entity.pdbx_description
1 polymer ?
#
loop_
_entity_poly.entity_id
_entity_poly.type
_entity_poly.pdbx_seq_one_letter_code
_entity_poly.pdbx_strand_id
1 'polypeptide(L)'
;GYKLRWYKEKDFASNLPPYFKDRLAENYFFILAVLFEPQVSRARIMYTKFYTILGIVDDTFDRYASPPEASSLHNSLERWAPDHTMDQQPDYLKFVLHFILDTYEEFERELKPEGKPYIVKANIEELKKVVKANFDLAKWAHAAHVPSFEEYMEVGEVEVAVYAALAAICMCMGDMATKEAYEWLKSRPKLAQS
;
A
#
# COMPACT_ATOMS: atom_id res chain seq x y z
N GLY A 1 -8.50 18.46 -13.95
CA GLY A 1 -8.64 18.48 -12.48
C GLY A 1 -7.44 17.79 -11.84
N TYR A 2 -6.92 18.33 -10.74
CA TYR A 2 -5.68 17.89 -10.07
C TYR A 2 -5.60 16.38 -9.76
N LYS A 3 -6.74 15.69 -9.60
CA LYS A 3 -6.82 14.26 -9.26
C LYS A 3 -6.24 13.29 -10.30
N LEU A 4 -6.31 13.65 -11.59
CA LEU A 4 -5.73 12.87 -12.69
C LEU A 4 -4.30 13.29 -13.03
N ARG A 5 -3.82 14.41 -12.46
CA ARG A 5 -2.54 14.99 -12.84
C ARG A 5 -1.38 14.13 -12.30
N TRP A 6 -1.42 13.78 -11.01
CA TRP A 6 -0.38 12.94 -10.40
C TRP A 6 -0.26 11.57 -11.09
N TYR A 7 -1.39 10.94 -11.41
CA TYR A 7 -1.40 9.62 -12.04
C TYR A 7 -0.84 9.68 -13.47
N LYS A 8 -1.23 10.71 -14.23
CA LYS A 8 -0.70 10.94 -15.59
C LYS A 8 0.78 11.31 -15.60
N GLU A 9 1.27 12.02 -14.58
CA GLU A 9 2.68 12.38 -14.44
C GLU A 9 3.60 11.17 -14.17
N LYS A 10 3.06 10.09 -13.58
CA LYS A 10 3.81 8.86 -13.30
C LYS A 10 3.86 7.88 -14.48
N ASP A 11 3.16 8.17 -15.59
CA ASP A 11 3.13 7.39 -16.83
C ASP A 11 3.14 5.86 -16.60
N PHE A 12 2.16 5.38 -15.82
CA PHE A 12 2.04 3.96 -15.46
C PHE A 12 2.01 3.05 -16.68
N ALA A 13 1.39 3.50 -17.78
CA ALA A 13 1.29 2.72 -19.01
C ALA A 13 2.65 2.41 -19.65
N SER A 14 3.62 3.32 -19.53
CA SER A 14 4.98 3.12 -20.07
C SER A 14 5.91 2.39 -19.10
N ASN A 15 5.67 2.52 -17.79
CA ASN A 15 6.57 1.99 -16.76
C ASN A 15 6.16 0.62 -16.20
N LEU A 16 4.88 0.24 -16.33
CA LEU A 16 4.38 -1.06 -15.88
C LEU A 16 4.10 -1.98 -17.07
N PRO A 17 4.24 -3.31 -16.89
CA PRO A 17 3.81 -4.30 -17.87
C PRO A 17 2.38 -4.03 -18.37
N PRO A 18 2.07 -4.30 -19.65
CA PRO A 18 0.79 -3.95 -20.29
C PRO A 18 -0.47 -4.50 -19.62
N TYR A 19 -0.30 -5.44 -18.70
CA TYR A 19 -1.38 -6.18 -18.05
C TYR A 19 -1.70 -5.66 -16.64
N PHE A 20 -0.91 -4.73 -16.09
CA PHE A 20 -1.27 -4.06 -14.84
C PHE A 20 -2.64 -3.40 -14.99
N LYS A 21 -3.53 -3.67 -14.02
CA LYS A 21 -4.89 -3.17 -14.06
C LYS A 21 -4.86 -1.67 -13.72
N ASP A 22 -5.28 -0.81 -14.65
CA ASP A 22 -5.60 0.57 -14.29
C ASP A 22 -6.89 0.56 -13.47
N ARG A 23 -6.75 0.67 -12.15
CA ARG A 23 -7.86 0.73 -11.19
C ARG A 23 -8.08 2.13 -10.62
N LEU A 24 -7.55 3.19 -11.26
CA LEU A 24 -7.60 4.54 -10.66
C LEU A 24 -9.05 5.01 -10.48
N ALA A 25 -9.90 4.78 -11.48
CA ALA A 25 -11.30 5.22 -11.44
C ALA A 25 -12.09 4.45 -10.38
N GLU A 26 -11.91 3.13 -10.30
CA GLU A 26 -12.52 2.24 -9.33
C GLU A 26 -12.06 2.58 -7.91
N ASN A 27 -10.75 2.74 -7.70
CA ASN A 27 -10.18 3.14 -6.42
C ASN A 27 -10.75 4.49 -5.99
N TYR A 28 -10.73 5.48 -6.88
CA TYR A 28 -11.26 6.80 -6.56
C TYR A 28 -12.76 6.76 -6.23
N PHE A 29 -13.55 5.97 -6.95
CA PHE A 29 -14.97 5.78 -6.69
C PHE A 29 -15.20 5.12 -5.32
N PHE A 30 -14.45 4.06 -4.99
CA PHE A 30 -14.51 3.41 -3.69
C PHE A 30 -14.13 4.37 -2.55
N ILE A 31 -13.04 5.13 -2.71
CA ILE A 31 -12.63 6.15 -1.74
C ILE A 31 -13.67 7.25 -1.58
N LEU A 32 -14.33 7.66 -2.67
CA LEU A 32 -15.38 8.67 -2.62
C LEU A 32 -16.58 8.20 -1.79
N ALA A 33 -16.92 6.90 -1.81
CA ALA A 33 -17.98 6.34 -0.99
C ALA A 33 -17.63 6.36 0.52
N VAL A 34 -16.35 6.24 0.87
CA VAL A 34 -15.87 6.27 2.27
C VAL A 34 -15.73 7.71 2.78
N LEU A 35 -15.25 8.63 1.94
CA LEU A 35 -14.90 10.01 2.30
C LEU A 35 -15.59 10.99 1.35
N PHE A 36 -16.91 11.14 1.41
CA PHE A 36 -17.67 11.89 0.39
C PHE A 36 -17.66 13.41 0.62
N GLU A 37 -17.39 13.88 1.83
CA GLU A 37 -17.61 15.26 2.23
C GLU A 37 -16.62 16.23 1.56
N PRO A 38 -17.03 17.46 1.18
CA PRO A 38 -16.14 18.38 0.47
C PRO A 38 -14.83 18.69 1.21
N GLN A 39 -14.88 18.83 2.54
CA GLN A 39 -13.75 19.18 3.40
C GLN A 39 -12.63 18.12 3.45
N VAL A 40 -12.92 16.85 3.12
CA VAL A 40 -11.93 15.76 3.16
C VAL A 40 -11.24 15.53 1.81
N SER A 41 -11.21 16.54 0.93
CA SER A 41 -10.66 16.37 -0.43
C SER A 41 -9.18 15.97 -0.48
N ARG A 42 -8.35 16.47 0.45
CA ARG A 42 -6.95 16.06 0.55
C ARG A 42 -6.84 14.59 0.98
N ALA A 43 -7.58 14.23 2.03
CA ALA A 43 -7.62 12.85 2.53
C ALA A 43 -8.04 11.87 1.44
N ARG A 44 -9.05 12.20 0.62
CA ARG A 44 -9.42 11.39 -0.55
C ARG A 44 -8.29 11.16 -1.53
N ILE A 45 -7.50 12.18 -1.84
CA ILE A 45 -6.40 12.07 -2.81
C ILE A 45 -5.29 11.18 -2.24
N MET A 46 -4.88 11.42 -1.00
CA MET A 46 -3.88 10.59 -0.31
C MET A 46 -4.34 9.13 -0.21
N TYR A 47 -5.60 8.91 0.16
CA TYR A 47 -6.15 7.56 0.33
C TYR A 47 -6.31 6.82 -1.00
N THR A 48 -6.61 7.54 -2.09
CA THR A 48 -6.60 6.97 -3.45
C THR A 48 -5.19 6.51 -3.86
N LYS A 49 -4.15 7.30 -3.53
CA LYS A 49 -2.76 6.91 -3.78
C LYS A 49 -2.38 5.66 -2.98
N PHE A 50 -2.79 5.60 -1.70
CA PHE A 50 -2.58 4.42 -0.87
C PHE A 50 -3.25 3.15 -1.45
N TYR A 51 -4.50 3.24 -1.91
CA TYR A 51 -5.17 2.10 -2.58
C TYR A 51 -4.50 1.72 -3.90
N THR A 52 -3.93 2.69 -4.61
CA THR A 52 -3.14 2.41 -5.81
C THR A 52 -1.88 1.62 -5.46
N ILE A 53 -1.21 1.94 -4.35
CA ILE A 53 -0.09 1.15 -3.83
C ILE A 53 -0.53 -0.28 -3.49
N LEU A 54 -1.63 -0.46 -2.76
CA LEU A 54 -2.13 -1.79 -2.44
C LEU A 54 -2.39 -2.63 -3.69
N GLY A 55 -3.05 -2.06 -4.70
CA GLY A 55 -3.30 -2.74 -5.97
C GLY A 55 -2.02 -3.08 -6.74
N ILE A 56 -1.02 -2.20 -6.72
CA ILE A 56 0.28 -2.47 -7.35
C ILE A 56 1.03 -3.58 -6.62
N VAL A 57 1.02 -3.59 -5.28
CA VAL A 57 1.63 -4.64 -4.46
C VAL A 57 0.97 -5.99 -4.77
N ASP A 58 -0.37 -6.07 -4.67
CA ASP A 58 -1.18 -7.25 -5.01
C ASP A 58 -0.82 -7.79 -6.39
N ASP A 59 -1.01 -6.98 -7.43
CA ASP A 59 -0.78 -7.44 -8.80
C ASP A 59 0.70 -7.83 -9.05
N THR A 60 1.66 -7.16 -8.39
CA THR A 60 3.09 -7.50 -8.51
C THR A 60 3.40 -8.89 -7.95
N PHE A 61 2.95 -9.20 -6.73
CA PHE A 61 3.23 -10.48 -6.09
C PHE A 61 2.37 -11.64 -6.64
N ASP A 62 1.11 -11.37 -7.01
CA ASP A 62 0.19 -12.39 -7.54
C ASP A 62 0.54 -12.82 -8.98
N ARG A 63 1.01 -11.89 -9.83
CA ARG A 63 1.08 -12.14 -11.28
C ARG A 63 2.40 -11.85 -11.97
N TYR A 64 3.17 -10.87 -11.51
CA TYR A 64 4.24 -10.31 -12.34
C TYR A 64 5.64 -10.69 -11.87
N ALA A 65 5.87 -10.68 -10.56
CA ALA A 65 7.18 -10.97 -10.01
C ALA A 65 7.45 -12.48 -10.02
N SER A 66 8.55 -12.87 -10.65
CA SER A 66 9.19 -14.17 -10.41
C SER A 66 9.69 -14.26 -8.96
N PRO A 67 9.97 -15.46 -8.43
CA PRO A 67 10.42 -15.59 -7.03
C PRO A 67 11.66 -14.76 -6.66
N PRO A 68 12.69 -14.61 -7.51
CA PRO A 68 13.81 -13.71 -7.24
C PRO A 68 13.40 -12.23 -7.20
N GLU A 69 12.54 -11.79 -8.12
CA GLU A 69 12.02 -10.42 -8.17
C GLU A 69 11.17 -10.12 -6.92
N ALA A 70 10.27 -11.03 -6.56
CA ALA A 70 9.42 -10.93 -5.38
C ALA A 70 10.26 -10.82 -4.10
N SER A 71 11.32 -11.62 -3.99
CA SER A 71 12.25 -11.57 -2.86
C SER A 71 13.00 -10.23 -2.79
N SER A 72 13.46 -9.71 -3.94
CA SER A 72 14.17 -8.42 -4.01
C SER A 72 13.25 -7.25 -3.62
N LEU A 73 12.02 -7.24 -4.12
CA LEU A 73 11.03 -6.22 -3.77
C LEU A 73 10.63 -6.28 -2.29
N HIS A 74 10.31 -7.47 -1.77
CA HIS A 74 10.01 -7.68 -0.35
C HIS A 74 11.13 -7.15 0.55
N ASN A 75 12.39 -7.53 0.27
CA ASN A 75 13.52 -7.13 1.09
C ASN A 75 13.76 -5.61 1.06
N SER A 76 13.55 -4.98 -0.09
CA SER A 76 13.67 -3.53 -0.24
C SER A 76 12.57 -2.78 0.53
N LEU A 77 11.33 -3.26 0.47
CA LEU A 77 10.20 -2.67 1.19
C LEU A 77 10.27 -2.92 2.70
N GLU A 78 10.73 -4.08 3.14
CA GLU A 78 10.96 -4.37 4.56
C GLU A 78 12.02 -3.44 5.16
N ARG A 79 13.11 -3.21 4.41
CA ARG A 79 14.14 -2.21 4.76
C ARG A 79 13.67 -0.77 4.59
N TRP A 80 12.65 -0.55 3.78
CA TRP A 80 12.18 0.76 3.33
C TRP A 80 13.25 1.55 2.54
N ALA A 81 14.07 0.84 1.77
CA ALA A 81 15.12 1.41 0.91
C ALA A 81 15.54 0.39 -0.16
N PRO A 82 15.98 0.83 -1.36
CA PRO A 82 16.57 -0.07 -2.33
C PRO A 82 17.85 -0.72 -1.76
N ASP A 83 18.18 -1.90 -2.26
CA ASP A 83 19.47 -2.54 -2.03
C ASP A 83 20.19 -2.85 -3.35
N HIS A 84 21.43 -3.34 -3.25
CA HIS A 84 22.25 -3.68 -4.42
C HIS A 84 21.62 -4.73 -5.35
N THR A 85 20.65 -5.53 -4.87
CA THR A 85 19.94 -6.50 -5.70
C THR A 85 18.88 -5.83 -6.55
N MET A 86 18.29 -4.72 -6.07
CA MET A 86 17.28 -3.95 -6.78
C MET A 86 17.85 -3.30 -8.05
N ASP A 87 19.11 -2.86 -8.03
CA ASP A 87 19.79 -2.29 -9.20
C ASP A 87 19.85 -3.26 -10.40
N GLN A 88 19.83 -4.56 -10.11
CA GLN A 88 19.88 -5.64 -11.11
C GLN A 88 18.49 -6.09 -11.59
N GLN A 89 17.41 -5.59 -10.97
CA GLN A 89 16.03 -5.97 -11.33
C GLN A 89 15.56 -5.24 -12.60
N PRO A 90 14.49 -5.76 -13.26
CA PRO A 90 13.88 -5.06 -14.39
C PRO A 90 13.30 -3.70 -14.02
N ASP A 91 13.20 -2.82 -15.00
CA ASP A 91 12.80 -1.42 -14.81
C ASP A 91 11.41 -1.27 -14.18
N TYR A 92 10.47 -2.19 -14.48
CA TYR A 92 9.15 -2.14 -13.87
C TYR A 92 9.20 -2.36 -12.35
N LEU A 93 10.07 -3.24 -11.86
CA LEU A 93 10.16 -3.54 -10.43
C LEU A 93 10.81 -2.38 -9.67
N LYS A 94 11.82 -1.77 -10.28
CA LYS A 94 12.43 -0.52 -9.79
C LYS A 94 11.38 0.59 -9.73
N PHE A 95 10.57 0.74 -10.78
CA PHE A 95 9.47 1.69 -10.80
C PHE A 95 8.47 1.43 -9.68
N VAL A 96 8.05 0.18 -9.45
CA VAL A 96 7.15 -0.17 -8.34
C VAL A 96 7.73 0.26 -7.00
N LEU A 97 8.99 -0.08 -6.70
CA LEU A 97 9.65 0.32 -5.46
C LEU A 97 9.68 1.85 -5.32
N HIS A 98 10.19 2.56 -6.32
CA HIS A 98 10.31 4.01 -6.28
C HIS A 98 8.95 4.70 -6.18
N PHE A 99 7.94 4.18 -6.88
CA PHE A 99 6.58 4.70 -6.79
C PHE A 99 6.04 4.65 -5.34
N ILE A 100 6.24 3.52 -4.65
CA ILE A 100 5.82 3.37 -3.26
C ILE A 100 6.58 4.34 -2.35
N LEU A 101 7.92 4.36 -2.43
CA LEU A 101 8.76 5.21 -1.59
C LEU A 101 8.45 6.70 -1.80
N ASP A 102 8.42 7.17 -3.06
CA ASP A 102 8.11 8.56 -3.42
C ASP A 102 6.75 9.00 -2.89
N THR A 103 5.75 8.11 -2.95
CA THR A 103 4.39 8.41 -2.50
C THR A 103 4.33 8.58 -0.98
N TYR A 104 5.06 7.76 -0.23
CA TYR A 104 5.16 7.92 1.22
C TYR A 104 5.97 9.16 1.62
N GLU A 105 7.03 9.50 0.89
CA GLU A 105 7.73 10.77 1.09
C GLU A 105 6.78 11.97 0.84
N GLU A 106 5.88 11.86 -0.15
CA GLU A 106 4.84 12.86 -0.36
C GLU A 106 3.89 12.95 0.82
N PHE A 107 3.42 11.82 1.37
CA PHE A 107 2.61 11.81 2.58
C PHE A 107 3.31 12.48 3.77
N GLU A 108 4.60 12.21 3.96
CA GLU A 108 5.40 12.88 5.00
C GLU A 108 5.45 14.39 4.78
N ARG A 109 5.70 14.84 3.53
CA ARG A 109 5.72 16.28 3.19
C ARG A 109 4.36 16.94 3.43
N GLU A 110 3.27 16.29 3.04
CA GLU A 110 1.90 16.81 3.21
C GLU A 110 1.49 16.94 4.68
N LEU A 111 1.93 16.00 5.54
CA LEU A 111 1.58 15.96 6.96
C LEU A 111 2.60 16.66 7.88
N LYS A 112 3.77 17.05 7.35
CA LYS A 112 4.79 17.76 8.10
C LYS A 112 4.28 19.02 8.83
N PRO A 113 3.44 19.88 8.22
CA PRO A 113 2.90 21.07 8.90
C PRO A 113 2.02 20.75 10.12
N GLU A 114 1.45 19.54 10.18
CA GLU A 114 0.55 19.10 11.26
C GLU A 114 1.32 18.50 12.45
N GLY A 115 2.64 18.35 12.34
CA GLY A 115 3.47 17.82 13.43
C GLY A 115 3.23 16.34 13.73
N LYS A 116 2.71 15.56 12.77
CA LYS A 116 2.37 14.13 12.95
C LYS A 116 3.23 13.15 12.10
N PRO A 117 4.57 13.29 11.98
CA PRO A 117 5.36 12.37 11.16
C PRO A 117 5.32 10.91 11.64
N TYR A 118 4.96 10.67 12.90
CA TYR A 118 4.82 9.33 13.46
C TYR A 118 3.67 8.53 12.82
N ILE A 119 2.65 9.19 12.28
CA ILE A 119 1.48 8.50 11.72
C ILE A 119 1.82 7.85 10.38
N VAL A 120 2.70 8.48 9.60
CA VAL A 120 3.21 7.92 8.34
C VAL A 120 4.07 6.69 8.64
N LYS A 121 4.99 6.79 9.59
CA LYS A 121 5.81 5.65 10.05
C LYS A 121 4.94 4.48 10.52
N ALA A 122 3.88 4.75 11.27
CA ALA A 122 2.98 3.69 11.70
C ALA A 122 2.24 3.02 10.53
N ASN A 123 1.85 3.79 9.51
CA ASN A 123 1.23 3.22 8.32
C ASN A 123 2.23 2.43 7.45
N ILE A 124 3.49 2.85 7.38
CA ILE A 124 4.58 2.10 6.73
C ILE A 124 4.70 0.70 7.36
N GLU A 125 4.70 0.61 8.69
CA GLU A 125 4.79 -0.67 9.39
C GLU A 125 3.57 -1.58 9.16
N GLU A 126 2.38 -1.02 8.92
CA GLU A 126 1.23 -1.83 8.49
C GLU A 126 1.33 -2.25 7.02
N LEU A 127 1.83 -1.38 6.13
CA LEU A 127 2.06 -1.75 4.73
C LEU A 127 3.10 -2.89 4.61
N LYS A 128 4.18 -2.86 5.40
CA LYS A 128 5.18 -3.95 5.42
C LYS A 128 4.55 -5.31 5.74
N LYS A 129 3.58 -5.35 6.65
CA LYS A 129 2.83 -6.58 6.97
C LYS A 129 2.02 -7.08 5.77
N VAL A 130 1.36 -6.17 5.06
CA VAL A 130 0.62 -6.50 3.83
C VAL A 130 1.56 -7.02 2.74
N VAL A 131 2.72 -6.38 2.55
CA VAL A 131 3.76 -6.80 1.60
C VAL A 131 4.29 -8.19 1.96
N LYS A 132 4.57 -8.45 3.24
CA LYS A 132 4.98 -9.77 3.71
C LYS A 132 3.90 -10.82 3.44
N ALA A 133 2.63 -10.51 3.71
CA ALA A 133 1.53 -11.44 3.48
C ALA A 133 1.39 -11.79 1.98
N ASN A 134 1.45 -10.78 1.11
CA ASN A 134 1.48 -10.97 -0.35
C ASN A 134 2.66 -11.84 -0.79
N PHE A 135 3.84 -11.60 -0.24
CA PHE A 135 5.03 -12.40 -0.52
C PHE A 135 4.89 -13.85 -0.04
N ASP A 136 4.30 -14.08 1.13
CA ASP A 136 4.04 -15.43 1.65
C ASP A 136 3.04 -16.21 0.79
N LEU A 137 1.94 -15.57 0.36
CA LEU A 137 0.99 -16.17 -0.60
C LEU A 137 1.66 -16.50 -1.93
N ALA A 138 2.48 -15.59 -2.47
CA ALA A 138 3.19 -15.80 -3.72
C ALA A 138 4.17 -17.00 -3.64
N LYS A 139 4.87 -17.17 -2.51
CA LYS A 139 5.72 -18.36 -2.27
C LYS A 139 4.91 -19.64 -2.27
N TRP A 140 3.76 -19.66 -1.59
CA TRP A 140 2.89 -20.85 -1.56
C TRP A 140 2.38 -21.21 -2.95
N ALA A 141 1.89 -20.22 -3.70
CA ALA A 141 1.44 -20.40 -5.08
C ALA A 141 2.55 -20.96 -5.97
N HIS A 142 3.75 -20.39 -5.91
CA HIS A 142 4.89 -20.84 -6.71
C HIS A 142 5.37 -22.25 -6.35
N ALA A 143 5.37 -22.59 -5.05
CA ALA A 143 5.74 -23.92 -4.56
C ALA A 143 4.64 -24.97 -4.75
N ALA A 144 3.48 -24.60 -5.32
CA ALA A 144 2.27 -25.43 -5.33
C ALA A 144 1.92 -25.98 -3.93
N HIS A 145 2.22 -25.20 -2.90
CA HIS A 145 1.98 -25.56 -1.51
C HIS A 145 0.55 -25.17 -1.13
N VAL A 146 -0.20 -26.13 -0.60
CA VAL A 146 -1.50 -25.90 0.01
C VAL A 146 -1.30 -25.86 1.53
N PRO A 147 -1.35 -24.69 2.17
CA PRO A 147 -1.23 -24.58 3.63
C PRO A 147 -2.46 -25.18 4.33
N SER A 148 -2.36 -25.39 5.64
CA SER A 148 -3.57 -25.62 6.45
C SER A 148 -4.50 -24.42 6.40
N PHE A 149 -5.77 -24.62 6.79
CA PHE A 149 -6.72 -23.52 6.86
C PHE A 149 -6.27 -22.45 7.86
N GLU A 150 -5.77 -22.88 9.02
CA GLU A 150 -5.27 -21.99 10.08
C GLU A 150 -4.10 -21.14 9.58
N GLU A 151 -3.10 -21.76 8.95
CA GLU A 151 -1.95 -21.03 8.38
C GLU A 151 -2.39 -20.07 7.27
N TYR A 152 -3.32 -20.50 6.40
CA TYR A 152 -3.86 -19.63 5.35
C TYR A 152 -4.55 -18.41 5.94
N MET A 153 -5.40 -18.59 6.95
CA MET A 153 -6.14 -17.50 7.58
C MET A 153 -5.21 -16.48 8.23
N GLU A 154 -4.17 -16.92 8.94
CA GLU A 154 -3.19 -16.02 9.56
C GLU A 154 -2.52 -15.07 8.54
N VAL A 155 -2.26 -15.55 7.32
CA VAL A 155 -1.68 -14.73 6.24
C VAL A 155 -2.76 -13.95 5.49
N GLY A 156 -3.87 -14.61 5.15
CA GLY A 156 -4.96 -14.04 4.37
C GLY A 156 -5.65 -12.87 5.07
N GLU A 157 -5.87 -12.95 6.39
CA GLU A 157 -6.45 -11.84 7.17
C GLU A 157 -5.60 -10.56 7.07
N VAL A 158 -4.27 -10.71 7.08
CA VAL A 158 -3.34 -9.58 6.92
C VAL A 158 -3.36 -9.07 5.47
N GLU A 159 -3.45 -9.97 4.49
CA GLU A 159 -3.44 -9.65 3.07
C GLU A 159 -4.65 -8.80 2.64
N VAL A 160 -5.84 -9.03 3.21
CA VAL A 160 -7.05 -8.19 2.99
C VAL A 160 -6.81 -6.71 3.38
N ALA A 161 -5.74 -6.43 4.14
CA ALA A 161 -5.21 -5.09 4.39
C ALA A 161 -6.16 -4.15 5.16
N VAL A 162 -7.19 -4.67 5.85
CA VAL A 162 -8.16 -3.87 6.63
C VAL A 162 -7.46 -2.94 7.62
N TYR A 163 -6.51 -3.46 8.39
CA TYR A 163 -5.75 -2.66 9.35
C TYR A 163 -4.89 -1.59 8.69
N ALA A 164 -4.23 -1.92 7.58
CA ALA A 164 -3.42 -0.96 6.83
C ALA A 164 -4.28 0.15 6.23
N ALA A 165 -5.47 -0.20 5.73
CA ALA A 165 -6.46 0.74 5.22
C ALA A 165 -7.00 1.68 6.32
N LEU A 166 -7.38 1.14 7.48
CA LEU A 166 -7.80 1.96 8.62
C LEU A 166 -6.68 2.88 9.12
N ALA A 167 -5.43 2.38 9.19
CA ALA A 167 -4.28 3.19 9.54
C ALA A 167 -4.05 4.31 8.51
N ALA A 168 -4.25 4.01 7.23
CA ALA A 168 -4.14 4.98 6.15
C ALA A 168 -5.24 6.03 6.23
N ILE A 169 -6.49 5.68 6.57
CA ILE A 169 -7.55 6.67 6.81
C ILE A 169 -7.15 7.62 7.93
N CYS A 170 -6.67 7.10 9.08
CA CYS A 170 -6.21 7.94 10.19
C CYS A 170 -5.08 8.88 9.75
N MET A 171 -4.12 8.39 8.96
CA MET A 171 -3.04 9.19 8.37
C MET A 171 -3.60 10.28 7.44
N CYS A 172 -4.46 9.92 6.49
CA CYS A 172 -4.99 10.81 5.46
C CYS A 172 -5.89 11.92 6.04
N MET A 173 -6.60 11.63 7.13
CA MET A 173 -7.44 12.61 7.83
C MET A 173 -6.63 13.63 8.64
N GLY A 174 -5.35 13.37 8.93
CA GLY A 174 -4.46 14.34 9.56
C GLY A 174 -4.99 14.86 10.89
N ASP A 175 -5.15 16.17 11.03
CA ASP A 175 -5.75 16.84 12.19
C ASP A 175 -7.20 16.47 12.51
N MET A 176 -7.96 15.96 11.54
CA MET A 176 -9.33 15.46 11.81
C MET A 176 -9.34 14.09 12.48
N ALA A 177 -8.26 13.31 12.37
CA ALA A 177 -8.12 12.07 13.13
C ALA A 177 -7.69 12.38 14.56
N THR A 178 -8.51 11.96 15.52
CA THR A 178 -8.21 12.17 16.94
C THR A 178 -7.15 11.19 17.42
N LYS A 179 -6.46 11.54 18.51
CA LYS A 179 -5.47 10.65 19.14
C LYS A 179 -6.13 9.35 19.60
N GLU A 180 -7.36 9.44 20.07
CA GLU A 180 -8.19 8.31 20.52
C GLU A 180 -8.51 7.36 19.37
N ALA A 181 -8.77 7.85 18.16
CA ALA A 181 -8.99 6.99 16.99
C ALA A 181 -7.74 6.16 16.65
N TYR A 182 -6.56 6.76 16.79
CA TYR A 182 -5.29 6.08 16.57
C TYR A 182 -4.95 5.08 17.69
N GLU A 183 -5.20 5.44 18.95
CA GLU A 183 -5.05 4.53 20.09
C GLU A 183 -6.03 3.36 20.02
N TRP A 184 -7.27 3.62 19.62
CA TRP A 184 -8.28 2.61 19.35
C TRP A 184 -7.79 1.63 18.28
N LEU A 185 -7.29 2.11 17.14
CA LEU A 185 -6.79 1.23 16.07
C LEU A 185 -5.59 0.40 16.55
N LYS A 186 -4.66 1.00 17.29
CA LYS A 186 -3.51 0.31 17.89
C LYS A 186 -3.91 -0.82 18.82
N SER A 187 -5.07 -0.72 19.48
CA SER A 187 -5.58 -1.77 20.36
C SER A 187 -6.05 -3.04 19.62
N ARG A 188 -5.97 -3.06 18.28
CA ARG A 188 -6.47 -4.16 17.42
C ARG A 188 -7.92 -4.51 17.75
N PRO A 189 -8.85 -3.56 17.58
CA PRO A 189 -10.23 -3.73 18.00
C PRO A 189 -10.89 -4.83 17.18
N LYS A 190 -11.84 -5.56 17.78
CA LYS A 190 -12.58 -6.65 17.11
C LYS A 190 -13.24 -6.22 15.79
N LEU A 191 -13.69 -4.97 15.70
CA LEU A 191 -14.28 -4.43 14.48
C LEU A 191 -13.31 -4.38 13.29
N ALA A 192 -12.00 -4.31 13.58
CA ALA A 192 -10.94 -4.29 12.58
C ALA A 192 -10.29 -5.67 12.37
N GLN A 193 -10.73 -6.70 13.11
CA GLN A 193 -10.31 -8.08 12.89
C GLN A 193 -11.13 -8.63 11.73
N SER A 194 -10.42 -9.08 10.69
CA SER A 194 -10.95 -9.81 9.54
C SER A 194 -10.84 -11.29 9.77
#